data_AF-A0A914VZL6-F1
#
_entry.id   AF-A0A914VZL6-F1
#
_cell.length_a   1.000
_cell.length_b   1.000
_cell.length_c   1.000
_cell.angle_alpha   90.00
_cell.angle_beta   90.00
_cell.angle_gamma   90.00
#
_symmetry.space_group_name_H-M   'P 1'
#
loop_
_entity.id
_entity.type
_entity.pdbx_description
1 polymer ?
#
loop_
_entity_poly.entity_id
_entity_poly.type
_entity_poly.pdbx_seq_one_letter_code
_entity_poly.pdbx_strand_id
1 'polypeptide(L)'
;MIMQGLEILCLKACSVEVKCSYNFLQMPLSALPKAFGLKELKKGYFPHLFNTPENENYTGPLPDKKYYQPDYMKPKAREEFLKWYDQQTEADYIFNFQTEFQAYCNSDMTILREALMKFRDDFIEQTAVDPLLYPVTLPSACSRVYRQNDMPEDTIAIIPEGGYQKGEKQSIVALKWLWWMAEKEDYQIQDNLHGGEKRIDGTPYRQLSALEGIDEVQGAATKKTAASSTSYKTAGKLLFPLCKSCCKGKNQEICNNSEEEKAFWGTWCTNEIYKALKLGYEVLKIVEVWHFEEWSTYNGKDDSTGLFTKYVNRFLKIKVEASGWPGWVKTDEDREKYIENYKKREGIPLDKEKIETNPVLRSLAKICHNSFWGKFGQRQNLTKTEYFTDPQAYFNLIGN
;
A
#
# COMPACT_ATOMS: atom_id res chain seq x y z
N MET A 1 -1.25 -16.86 13.39
CA MET A 1 -0.46 -16.62 12.16
C MET A 1 -1.26 -15.71 11.25
N ILE A 2 -0.62 -14.78 10.55
CA ILE A 2 -1.26 -13.84 9.61
C ILE A 2 -0.73 -14.17 8.22
N MET A 3 -1.65 -14.44 7.28
CA MET A 3 -1.31 -14.80 5.89
C MET A 3 -2.01 -13.87 4.89
N GLN A 4 -1.43 -13.81 3.69
CA GLN A 4 -2.05 -13.22 2.51
C GLN A 4 -1.87 -14.20 1.34
N GLY A 5 -2.95 -14.90 0.96
CA GLY A 5 -2.84 -16.00 0.01
C GLY A 5 -1.98 -17.13 0.58
N LEU A 6 -0.89 -17.47 -0.11
CA LEU A 6 0.09 -18.48 0.34
C LEU A 6 1.27 -17.88 1.13
N GLU A 7 1.32 -16.56 1.28
CA GLU A 7 2.44 -15.87 1.94
C GLU A 7 2.18 -15.67 3.43
N ILE A 8 3.16 -16.04 4.27
CA ILE A 8 3.12 -15.80 5.71
C ILE A 8 3.64 -14.38 5.98
N LEU A 9 2.76 -13.50 6.45
CA LEU A 9 3.11 -12.11 6.78
C LEU A 9 3.70 -11.99 8.18
N CYS A 10 3.12 -12.72 9.13
CA CYS A 10 3.58 -12.79 10.51
C CYS A 10 3.23 -14.13 11.15
N LEU A 11 4.18 -14.72 11.87
CA LEU A 11 3.99 -15.88 12.72
C LEU A 11 4.23 -15.46 14.16
N LYS A 12 3.24 -15.68 15.03
CA LYS A 12 3.35 -15.43 16.47
C LYS A 12 3.26 -16.76 17.19
N ALA A 13 4.30 -17.09 17.95
CA ALA A 13 4.38 -18.28 18.77
C ALA A 13 4.92 -17.90 20.16
N CYS A 14 4.11 -18.12 21.19
CA CYS A 14 4.41 -17.69 22.57
C CYS A 14 4.76 -16.17 22.64
N SER A 15 5.97 -15.85 23.11
CA SER A 15 6.51 -14.50 23.20
C SER A 15 7.30 -14.06 21.95
N VAL A 16 7.41 -14.91 20.93
CA VAL A 16 8.16 -14.63 19.71
C VAL A 16 7.22 -14.27 18.57
N GLU A 17 7.55 -13.16 17.89
CA GLU A 17 6.88 -12.73 16.68
C GLU A 17 7.88 -12.68 15.52
N VAL A 18 7.61 -13.45 14.47
CA VAL A 18 8.41 -13.52 13.24
C VAL A 18 7.66 -12.77 12.15
N LYS A 19 8.26 -11.71 11.61
CA LYS A 19 7.67 -10.88 10.55
C LYS A 19 8.45 -11.03 9.26
N CYS A 20 7.74 -11.03 8.13
CA CYS A 20 8.38 -11.03 6.82
C CYS A 20 8.95 -9.64 6.51
N SER A 21 10.27 -9.53 6.34
CA SER A 21 10.96 -8.28 6.03
C SER A 21 10.53 -7.67 4.69
N TYR A 22 10.12 -8.51 3.74
CA TYR A 22 9.63 -8.09 2.42
C TYR A 22 8.36 -7.23 2.50
N ASN A 23 7.58 -7.35 3.59
CA ASN A 23 6.42 -6.50 3.85
C ASN A 23 6.79 -5.04 4.17
N PHE A 24 8.08 -4.79 4.46
CA PHE A 24 8.63 -3.47 4.75
C PHE A 24 9.57 -2.99 3.63
N LEU A 25 10.42 -3.89 3.15
CA LEU A 25 11.40 -3.64 2.09
C LEU A 25 11.03 -4.44 0.83
N GLN A 26 10.16 -3.87 -0.01
CA GLN A 26 9.67 -4.51 -1.24
C GLN A 26 10.71 -4.48 -2.38
N MET A 27 11.89 -5.04 -2.13
CA MET A 27 12.99 -5.13 -3.11
C MET A 27 13.84 -6.38 -2.84
N PRO A 28 14.54 -6.92 -3.86
CA PRO A 28 15.39 -8.08 -3.66
C PRO A 28 16.58 -7.77 -2.74
N LEU A 29 17.07 -8.79 -2.03
CA LEU A 29 18.19 -8.67 -1.09
C LEU A 29 19.44 -8.07 -1.74
N SER A 30 19.74 -8.46 -2.99
CA SER A 30 20.85 -7.92 -3.78
C SER A 30 20.73 -6.44 -4.13
N ALA A 31 19.53 -5.84 -4.03
CA ALA A 31 19.35 -4.41 -4.23
C ALA A 31 19.53 -3.60 -2.93
N LEU A 32 19.46 -4.24 -1.74
CA LEU A 32 19.57 -3.54 -0.46
C LEU A 32 20.92 -2.83 -0.26
N PRO A 33 22.09 -3.42 -0.59
CA PRO A 33 23.36 -2.74 -0.37
C PRO A 33 23.42 -1.39 -1.10
N LYS A 34 23.00 -1.36 -2.36
CA LYS A 34 22.93 -0.13 -3.14
C LYS A 34 21.87 0.85 -2.62
N ALA A 35 20.71 0.34 -2.22
CA ALA A 35 19.61 1.18 -1.74
C ALA A 35 19.88 1.82 -0.38
N PHE A 36 20.62 1.14 0.50
CA PHE A 36 20.92 1.55 1.88
C PHE A 36 22.36 2.04 2.06
N GLY A 37 23.17 2.06 1.01
CA GLY A 37 24.59 2.46 1.07
C GLY A 37 25.45 1.50 1.90
N LEU A 38 25.08 0.22 1.96
CA LEU A 38 25.78 -0.79 2.74
C LEU A 38 26.93 -1.39 1.94
N LYS A 39 27.98 -1.80 2.65
CA LYS A 39 29.11 -2.52 2.06
C LYS A 39 28.72 -3.99 1.90
N GLU A 40 28.70 -4.46 0.66
CA GLU A 40 28.46 -5.88 0.38
C GLU A 40 29.64 -6.73 0.89
N LEU A 41 29.37 -7.68 1.77
CA LEU A 41 30.41 -8.50 2.43
C LEU A 41 30.95 -9.59 1.50
N LYS A 42 30.09 -10.22 0.71
CA LYS A 42 30.46 -11.22 -0.29
C LYS A 42 29.84 -10.86 -1.63
N LYS A 43 30.69 -10.50 -2.60
CA LYS A 43 30.29 -10.23 -3.97
C LYS A 43 30.46 -11.51 -4.79
N GLY A 44 29.36 -12.10 -5.26
CA GLY A 44 29.41 -13.34 -6.06
C GLY A 44 28.06 -14.02 -6.22
N TYR A 45 28.09 -15.21 -6.82
CA TYR A 45 26.90 -16.03 -7.07
C TYR A 45 27.01 -17.36 -6.33
N PHE A 46 25.88 -17.90 -5.85
CA PHE A 46 25.83 -19.18 -5.17
C PHE A 46 25.11 -20.24 -6.04
N PRO A 47 25.63 -21.47 -6.16
CA PRO A 47 25.02 -22.51 -6.98
C PRO A 47 23.86 -23.19 -6.25
N HIS A 48 22.67 -22.56 -6.29
CA HIS A 48 21.50 -23.03 -5.54
C HIS A 48 21.11 -24.49 -5.81
N LEU A 49 21.22 -24.96 -7.05
CA LEU A 49 20.89 -26.35 -7.40
C LEU A 49 21.99 -27.36 -7.02
N PHE A 50 23.16 -26.88 -6.61
CA PHE A 50 24.26 -27.73 -6.13
C PHE A 50 24.13 -28.04 -4.63
N ASN A 51 23.23 -27.34 -3.92
CA ASN A 51 22.93 -27.58 -2.52
C ASN A 51 22.11 -28.86 -2.35
N THR A 52 22.81 -29.99 -2.32
CA THR A 52 22.25 -31.32 -2.06
C THR A 52 23.09 -32.05 -1.01
N PRO A 53 22.52 -33.01 -0.26
CA PRO A 53 23.25 -33.75 0.77
C PRO A 53 24.53 -34.42 0.24
N GLU A 54 24.54 -34.85 -1.03
CA GLU A 54 25.68 -35.50 -1.67
C GLU A 54 26.87 -34.54 -1.88
N ASN A 55 26.59 -33.25 -2.06
CA ASN A 55 27.59 -32.22 -2.34
C ASN A 55 28.03 -31.45 -1.08
N GLU A 56 27.50 -31.78 0.10
CA GLU A 56 27.72 -31.03 1.34
C GLU A 56 29.21 -30.92 1.70
N ASN A 57 29.99 -31.98 1.46
CA ASN A 57 31.43 -32.03 1.72
C ASN A 57 32.28 -31.78 0.46
N TYR A 58 31.69 -31.28 -0.63
CA TYR A 58 32.39 -31.07 -1.89
C TYR A 58 33.48 -30.00 -1.74
N THR A 59 34.68 -30.36 -2.20
CA THR A 59 35.80 -29.43 -2.41
C THR A 59 36.43 -29.74 -3.75
N GLY A 60 36.46 -28.77 -4.66
CA GLY A 60 36.95 -28.99 -6.02
C GLY A 60 36.79 -27.77 -6.91
N PRO A 61 36.82 -27.96 -8.25
CA PRO A 61 36.56 -26.89 -9.21
C PRO A 61 35.18 -26.25 -9.02
N LEU A 62 34.99 -25.06 -9.59
CA LEU A 62 33.72 -24.36 -9.55
C LEU A 62 32.57 -25.23 -10.15
N PRO A 63 31.41 -25.34 -9.48
CA PRO A 63 30.27 -26.09 -10.01
C PRO A 63 29.83 -25.57 -11.38
N ASP A 64 29.30 -26.45 -12.23
CA ASP A 64 28.83 -26.10 -13.58
C ASP A 64 27.82 -24.94 -13.59
N LYS A 65 27.86 -24.09 -14.63
CA LYS A 65 26.97 -22.95 -14.85
C LYS A 65 25.48 -23.29 -14.65
N LYS A 66 25.04 -24.51 -14.99
CA LYS A 66 23.64 -24.95 -14.82
C LYS A 66 23.15 -24.86 -13.37
N TYR A 67 24.04 -25.02 -12.39
CA TYR A 67 23.65 -25.03 -10.97
C TYR A 67 23.31 -23.64 -10.41
N TYR A 68 23.64 -22.58 -11.16
CA TYR A 68 23.37 -21.18 -10.80
C TYR A 68 22.09 -20.63 -11.44
N GLN A 69 21.37 -21.43 -12.23
CA GLN A 69 20.12 -21.04 -12.88
C GLN A 69 20.22 -19.76 -13.77
N PRO A 70 21.22 -19.66 -14.67
CA PRO A 70 21.44 -18.44 -15.48
C PRO A 70 20.27 -18.08 -16.41
N ASP A 71 19.42 -19.05 -16.77
CA ASP A 71 18.26 -18.81 -17.63
C ASP A 71 17.12 -18.06 -16.93
N TYR A 72 17.10 -18.05 -15.59
CA TYR A 72 16.14 -17.28 -14.79
C TYR A 72 16.66 -15.87 -14.44
N MET A 73 17.91 -15.56 -14.79
CA MET A 73 18.49 -14.24 -14.57
C MET A 73 18.04 -13.26 -15.65
N LYS A 74 17.87 -11.99 -15.27
CA LYS A 74 17.66 -10.90 -16.24
C LYS A 74 18.88 -10.76 -17.16
N PRO A 75 18.75 -10.33 -18.42
CA PRO A 75 19.84 -10.30 -19.40
C PRO A 75 21.13 -9.65 -18.88
N LYS A 76 21.03 -8.49 -18.22
CA LYS A 76 22.18 -7.79 -17.63
C LYS A 76 22.85 -8.59 -16.51
N ALA A 77 22.05 -9.17 -15.60
CA ALA A 77 22.57 -9.97 -14.49
C ALA A 77 23.22 -11.27 -14.97
N ARG A 78 22.68 -11.86 -16.06
CA ARG A 78 23.25 -13.03 -16.72
C ARG A 78 24.61 -12.71 -17.33
N GLU A 79 24.75 -11.55 -17.98
CA GLU A 79 26.04 -11.11 -18.54
C GLU A 79 27.10 -10.90 -17.45
N GLU A 80 26.71 -10.26 -16.34
CA GLU A 80 27.57 -10.08 -15.17
C GLU A 80 27.98 -11.42 -14.55
N PHE A 81 27.05 -12.38 -14.45
CA PHE A 81 27.32 -13.75 -13.98
C PHE A 81 28.31 -14.48 -14.87
N LEU A 82 28.14 -14.47 -16.20
CA LEU A 82 29.02 -15.18 -17.11
C LEU A 82 30.45 -14.64 -17.03
N LYS A 83 30.62 -13.32 -16.99
CA LYS A 83 31.94 -12.69 -16.79
C LYS A 83 32.58 -13.11 -15.47
N TRP A 84 31.81 -13.10 -14.37
CA TRP A 84 32.30 -13.54 -13.07
C TRP A 84 32.70 -15.03 -13.09
N TYR A 85 31.89 -15.89 -13.71
CA TYR A 85 32.15 -17.33 -13.78
C TYR A 85 33.42 -17.64 -14.57
N ASP A 86 33.58 -17.01 -15.74
CA ASP A 86 34.75 -17.20 -16.60
C ASP A 86 36.01 -16.73 -15.85
N GLN A 87 35.95 -15.61 -15.13
CA GLN A 87 37.05 -15.14 -14.27
C GLN A 87 37.41 -16.11 -13.13
N GLN A 88 36.42 -16.70 -12.44
CA GLN A 88 36.68 -17.67 -11.38
C GLN A 88 37.26 -18.98 -11.93
N THR A 89 36.85 -19.37 -13.14
CA THR A 89 37.37 -20.56 -13.82
C THR A 89 38.80 -20.35 -14.28
N GLU A 90 39.11 -19.18 -14.87
CA GLU A 90 40.47 -18.79 -15.27
C GLU A 90 41.43 -18.67 -14.07
N ALA A 91 40.91 -18.34 -12.89
CA ALA A 91 41.69 -18.25 -11.66
C ALA A 91 41.90 -19.60 -10.95
N ASP A 92 41.46 -20.72 -11.55
CA ASP A 92 41.48 -22.06 -10.93
C ASP A 92 40.91 -22.07 -9.50
N TYR A 93 39.84 -21.31 -9.28
CA TYR A 93 39.25 -21.14 -7.96
C TYR A 93 38.74 -22.47 -7.39
N ILE A 94 39.22 -22.83 -6.19
CA ILE A 94 38.78 -24.02 -5.47
C ILE A 94 37.53 -23.69 -4.66
N PHE A 95 36.41 -24.25 -5.09
CA PHE A 95 35.14 -24.15 -4.42
C PHE A 95 35.04 -25.18 -3.29
N ASN A 96 34.91 -24.70 -2.06
CA ASN A 96 34.59 -25.51 -0.87
C ASN A 96 33.15 -25.23 -0.46
N PHE A 97 32.27 -26.22 -0.55
CA PHE A 97 30.83 -26.02 -0.37
C PHE A 97 30.47 -25.44 0.99
N GLN A 98 30.98 -26.00 2.09
CA GLN A 98 30.64 -25.55 3.45
C GLN A 98 31.06 -24.10 3.71
N THR A 99 32.30 -23.75 3.31
CA THR A 99 32.83 -22.39 3.48
C THR A 99 32.04 -21.40 2.65
N GLU A 100 31.75 -21.76 1.40
CA GLU A 100 31.02 -20.90 0.47
C GLU A 100 29.57 -20.70 0.88
N PHE A 101 28.90 -21.75 1.34
CA PHE A 101 27.53 -21.75 1.85
C PHE A 101 27.42 -20.91 3.13
N GLN A 102 28.30 -21.14 4.11
CA GLN A 102 28.30 -20.36 5.34
C GLN A 102 28.57 -18.88 5.07
N ALA A 103 29.55 -18.56 4.22
CA ALA A 103 29.85 -17.18 3.86
C ALA A 103 28.69 -16.51 3.09
N TYR A 104 27.99 -17.25 2.23
CA TYR A 104 26.78 -16.79 1.53
C TYR A 104 25.66 -16.45 2.53
N CYS A 105 25.30 -17.39 3.41
CA CYS A 105 24.24 -17.18 4.42
C CYS A 105 24.59 -16.02 5.37
N ASN A 106 25.83 -15.92 5.83
CA ASN A 106 26.28 -14.84 6.70
C ASN A 106 26.18 -13.47 6.01
N SER A 107 26.54 -13.39 4.73
CA SER A 107 26.41 -12.17 3.93
C SER A 107 24.94 -11.77 3.81
N ASP A 108 24.07 -12.70 3.40
CA ASP A 108 22.63 -12.44 3.22
C ASP A 108 21.96 -11.97 4.52
N MET A 109 22.24 -12.65 5.64
CA MET A 109 21.71 -12.29 6.96
C MET A 109 22.22 -10.92 7.43
N THR A 110 23.50 -10.61 7.19
CA THR A 110 24.08 -9.33 7.61
C THR A 110 23.52 -8.18 6.79
N ILE A 111 23.42 -8.32 5.47
CA ILE A 111 22.81 -7.31 4.58
C ILE A 111 21.37 -7.04 5.01
N LEU A 112 20.58 -8.09 5.26
CA LEU A 112 19.19 -7.92 5.65
C LEU A 112 19.07 -7.22 7.01
N ARG A 113 19.88 -7.63 8.00
CA ARG A 113 19.91 -7.03 9.34
C ARG A 113 20.27 -5.54 9.27
N GLU A 114 21.37 -5.20 8.61
CA GLU A 114 21.85 -3.81 8.52
C GLU A 114 20.85 -2.92 7.77
N ALA A 115 20.27 -3.40 6.68
CA ALA A 115 19.25 -2.67 5.93
C ALA A 115 17.99 -2.43 6.77
N LEU A 116 17.51 -3.44 7.50
CA LEU A 116 16.34 -3.31 8.36
C LEU A 116 16.59 -2.40 9.56
N MET A 117 17.77 -2.46 10.18
CA MET A 117 18.13 -1.57 11.27
C MET A 117 18.16 -0.13 10.79
N LYS A 118 18.86 0.14 9.68
CA LYS A 118 18.91 1.49 9.09
C LYS A 118 17.52 1.99 8.70
N PHE A 119 16.70 1.14 8.08
CA PHE A 119 15.31 1.47 7.78
C PHE A 119 14.51 1.84 9.04
N ARG A 120 14.64 1.04 10.11
CA ARG A 120 13.92 1.27 11.36
C ARG A 120 14.35 2.58 12.01
N ASP A 121 15.65 2.84 12.08
CA ASP A 121 16.21 4.04 12.69
C ASP A 121 15.78 5.29 11.93
N ASP A 122 15.97 5.30 10.60
CA ASP A 122 15.54 6.41 9.73
C ASP A 122 14.01 6.62 9.83
N PHE A 123 13.21 5.55 9.90
CA PHE A 123 11.75 5.67 10.02
C PHE A 123 11.33 6.27 11.37
N ILE A 124 11.94 5.83 12.47
CA ILE A 124 11.66 6.35 13.82
C ILE A 124 12.09 7.81 13.91
N GLU A 125 13.26 8.17 13.39
CA GLU A 125 13.75 9.54 13.40
C GLU A 125 12.78 10.49 12.67
N GLN A 126 12.25 10.07 11.52
CA GLN A 126 11.36 10.91 10.71
C GLN A 126 9.90 10.94 11.18
N THR A 127 9.46 9.95 11.98
CA THR A 127 8.03 9.76 12.27
C THR A 127 7.69 9.52 13.73
N ALA A 128 8.66 9.32 14.62
CA ALA A 128 8.48 8.91 16.01
C ALA A 128 7.66 7.61 16.21
N VAL A 129 7.47 6.81 15.15
CA VAL A 129 6.76 5.53 15.20
C VAL A 129 7.72 4.41 14.84
N ASP A 130 7.74 3.36 15.65
CA ASP A 130 8.49 2.15 15.30
C ASP A 130 7.73 1.33 14.24
N PRO A 131 8.28 1.17 13.02
CA PRO A 131 7.60 0.44 11.95
C PRO A 131 7.54 -1.07 12.20
N LEU A 132 8.42 -1.63 13.05
CA LEU A 132 8.55 -3.06 13.27
C LEU A 132 7.93 -3.54 14.59
N LEU A 133 7.56 -2.65 15.50
CA LEU A 133 7.01 -3.02 16.82
C LEU A 133 5.59 -3.59 16.69
N TYR A 134 4.63 -2.78 16.27
CA TYR A 134 3.22 -3.17 16.15
C TYR A 134 2.79 -3.50 14.71
N PRO A 135 3.24 -2.76 13.68
CA PRO A 135 2.85 -3.07 12.31
C PRO A 135 3.44 -4.41 11.84
N VAL A 136 2.70 -5.07 10.93
CA VAL A 136 3.15 -6.28 10.21
C VAL A 136 3.55 -5.94 8.77
N THR A 137 3.10 -4.79 8.28
CA THR A 137 3.36 -4.31 6.93
C THR A 137 3.62 -2.81 6.95
N LEU A 138 4.36 -2.34 5.95
CA LEU A 138 4.64 -0.92 5.78
C LEU A 138 3.38 -0.04 5.61
N PRO A 139 2.34 -0.40 4.82
CA PRO A 139 1.09 0.35 4.81
C PRO A 139 0.46 0.52 6.20
N SER A 140 0.56 -0.51 7.05
CA SER A 140 0.10 -0.44 8.44
C SER A 140 0.94 0.53 9.28
N ALA A 141 2.26 0.54 9.08
CA ALA A 141 3.16 1.51 9.72
C ALA A 141 2.84 2.94 9.29
N CYS A 142 2.70 3.17 7.98
CA CYS A 142 2.33 4.47 7.40
C CYS A 142 0.98 4.98 7.92
N SER A 143 -0.03 4.10 7.99
CA SER A 143 -1.33 4.41 8.57
C SER A 143 -1.25 4.74 10.06
N ARG A 144 -0.34 4.09 10.80
CA ARG A 144 -0.09 4.42 12.21
C ARG A 144 0.56 5.79 12.35
N VAL A 145 1.56 6.12 11.53
CA VAL A 145 2.18 7.47 11.49
C VAL A 145 1.11 8.53 11.29
N TYR A 146 0.24 8.35 10.28
CA TYR A 146 -0.84 9.29 10.02
C TYR A 146 -1.80 9.42 11.21
N ARG A 147 -2.31 8.29 11.73
CA ARG A 147 -3.22 8.27 12.89
C ARG A 147 -2.64 8.90 14.15
N GLN A 148 -1.33 8.74 14.37
CA GLN A 148 -0.67 9.21 15.59
C GLN A 148 -0.24 10.68 15.50
N ASN A 149 0.19 11.14 14.33
CA ASN A 149 0.87 12.43 14.19
C ASN A 149 0.05 13.48 13.46
N ASP A 150 -0.83 13.07 12.54
CA ASP A 150 -1.36 13.95 11.49
C ASP A 150 -2.89 13.96 11.38
N MET A 151 -3.55 12.86 11.77
CA MET A 151 -5.01 12.71 11.69
C MET A 151 -5.69 13.61 12.75
N PRO A 152 -6.50 14.59 12.35
CA PRO A 152 -7.30 15.34 13.30
C PRO A 152 -8.41 14.47 13.90
N GLU A 153 -8.77 14.72 15.16
CA GLU A 153 -9.80 13.97 15.88
C GLU A 153 -11.15 14.01 15.15
N ASP A 154 -11.84 12.87 15.09
CA ASP A 154 -13.20 12.72 14.55
C ASP A 154 -13.42 13.20 13.10
N THR A 155 -12.36 13.29 12.28
CA THR A 155 -12.45 13.81 10.90
C THR A 155 -12.63 12.78 9.80
N ILE A 156 -12.51 11.48 10.08
CA ILE A 156 -12.67 10.42 9.07
C ILE A 156 -13.88 9.57 9.41
N ALA A 157 -14.90 9.64 8.55
CA ALA A 157 -16.05 8.77 8.64
C ALA A 157 -15.65 7.30 8.45
N ILE A 158 -16.12 6.44 9.35
CA ILE A 158 -15.92 4.99 9.27
C ILE A 158 -17.10 4.41 8.51
N ILE A 159 -16.83 3.92 7.30
CA ILE A 159 -17.82 3.20 6.51
C ILE A 159 -17.78 1.70 6.89
N PRO A 160 -18.90 1.13 7.36
CA PRO A 160 -18.99 -0.29 7.73
C PRO A 160 -19.10 -1.24 6.52
N GLU A 161 -18.99 -2.55 6.77
CA GLU A 161 -18.78 -3.59 5.74
C GLU A 161 -20.07 -3.96 5.01
N GLY A 162 -20.41 -3.19 3.96
CA GLY A 162 -21.69 -3.30 3.27
C GLY A 162 -22.45 -1.97 3.21
N GLY A 163 -21.84 -0.90 3.72
CA GLY A 163 -22.48 0.40 3.85
C GLY A 163 -23.32 0.49 5.11
N TYR A 164 -24.09 1.58 5.27
CA TYR A 164 -24.97 1.74 6.45
C TYR A 164 -26.26 0.92 6.33
N GLN A 165 -26.20 -0.28 5.75
CA GLN A 165 -27.34 -1.16 5.56
C GLN A 165 -27.65 -1.97 6.83
N LYS A 166 -28.89 -2.44 6.94
CA LYS A 166 -29.41 -3.17 8.09
C LYS A 166 -28.67 -4.50 8.32
N GLY A 167 -28.36 -4.81 9.59
CA GLY A 167 -28.11 -6.18 10.05
C GLY A 167 -26.64 -6.59 10.24
N GLU A 168 -25.71 -5.64 10.31
CA GLU A 168 -24.29 -5.96 10.48
C GLU A 168 -23.91 -6.38 11.91
N LYS A 169 -22.91 -7.29 11.98
CA LYS A 169 -22.27 -7.69 13.23
C LYS A 169 -21.32 -6.57 13.68
N GLN A 170 -21.81 -5.69 14.55
CA GLN A 170 -21.01 -4.63 15.18
C GLN A 170 -19.81 -5.21 15.95
N SER A 171 -18.67 -4.52 15.92
CA SER A 171 -17.48 -4.92 16.68
C SER A 171 -17.76 -4.86 18.18
N ILE A 172 -17.49 -5.96 18.90
CA ILE A 172 -17.62 -6.02 20.37
C ILE A 172 -16.78 -4.92 21.05
N VAL A 173 -15.63 -4.57 20.46
CA VAL A 173 -14.76 -3.50 21.00
C VAL A 173 -15.42 -2.13 20.85
N ALA A 174 -16.08 -1.87 19.73
CA ALA A 174 -16.79 -0.62 19.50
C ALA A 174 -17.99 -0.47 20.45
N LEU A 175 -18.74 -1.56 20.66
CA LEU A 175 -19.86 -1.58 21.62
C LEU A 175 -19.38 -1.31 23.05
N LYS A 176 -18.27 -1.94 23.49
CA LYS A 176 -17.67 -1.68 24.81
C LYS A 176 -17.19 -0.24 24.97
N TRP A 177 -16.63 0.37 23.92
CA TRP A 177 -16.20 1.77 23.95
C TRP A 177 -17.41 2.71 24.06
N LEU A 178 -18.48 2.46 23.31
CA LEU A 178 -19.73 3.23 23.40
C LEU A 178 -20.31 3.18 24.82
N TRP A 179 -20.24 2.03 25.50
CA TRP A 179 -20.70 1.93 26.88
C TRP A 179 -19.83 2.72 27.85
N TRP A 180 -18.51 2.65 27.67
CA TRP A 180 -17.60 3.46 28.48
C TRP A 180 -17.85 4.96 28.30
N MET A 181 -18.16 5.40 27.07
CA MET A 181 -18.55 6.78 26.79
C MET A 181 -19.92 7.15 27.39
N ALA A 182 -20.90 6.24 27.30
CA ALA A 182 -22.22 6.42 27.91
C ALA A 182 -22.13 6.63 29.42
N GLU A 183 -21.28 5.85 30.09
CA GLU A 183 -21.05 5.95 31.53
C GLU A 183 -20.24 7.19 31.92
N LYS A 184 -19.21 7.52 31.13
CA LYS A 184 -18.32 8.65 31.41
C LYS A 184 -19.00 10.01 31.22
N GLU A 185 -19.84 10.13 30.19
CA GLU A 185 -20.47 11.40 29.77
C GLU A 185 -21.98 11.44 30.08
N ASP A 186 -22.50 10.47 30.84
CA ASP A 186 -23.91 10.30 31.24
C ASP A 186 -24.90 10.34 30.05
N TYR A 187 -24.55 9.65 28.96
CA TYR A 187 -25.42 9.53 27.79
C TYR A 187 -26.30 8.27 27.86
N GLN A 188 -27.58 8.43 27.52
CA GLN A 188 -28.47 7.30 27.25
C GLN A 188 -28.31 6.87 25.79
N ILE A 189 -27.49 5.83 25.54
CA ILE A 189 -27.22 5.30 24.20
C ILE A 189 -28.10 4.07 23.94
N GLN A 190 -28.77 4.04 22.79
CA GLN A 190 -29.56 2.90 22.31
C GLN A 190 -28.79 2.20 21.17
N ASP A 191 -28.36 0.95 21.38
CA ASP A 191 -27.55 0.17 20.46
C ASP A 191 -28.19 -1.20 20.11
N ASN A 192 -27.51 -2.00 19.28
CA ASN A 192 -28.03 -3.30 18.84
C ASN A 192 -28.14 -4.35 19.98
N LEU A 193 -27.44 -4.17 21.10
CA LEU A 193 -27.56 -5.04 22.29
C LEU A 193 -28.65 -4.56 23.26
N HIS A 194 -29.01 -3.27 23.21
CA HIS A 194 -29.94 -2.64 24.16
C HIS A 194 -31.07 -1.88 23.46
N GLY A 195 -32.09 -2.64 23.03
CA GLY A 195 -33.33 -2.07 22.48
C GLY A 195 -33.33 -1.78 20.99
N GLY A 196 -32.23 -2.09 20.29
CA GLY A 196 -32.06 -1.90 18.85
C GLY A 196 -31.83 -0.44 18.47
N GLU A 197 -31.15 -0.21 17.34
CA GLU A 197 -30.82 1.15 16.89
C GLU A 197 -32.09 2.01 16.67
N LYS A 198 -32.11 3.20 17.29
CA LYS A 198 -33.23 4.15 17.21
C LYS A 198 -33.39 4.69 15.79
N ARG A 199 -34.59 4.57 15.23
CA ARG A 199 -34.92 5.10 13.90
C ARG A 199 -35.36 6.55 13.99
N ILE A 200 -34.77 7.41 13.16
CA ILE A 200 -35.27 8.75 12.88
C ILE A 200 -35.90 8.68 11.48
N ASP A 201 -37.21 8.91 11.41
CA ASP A 201 -38.04 9.09 10.21
C ASP A 201 -38.08 8.01 9.11
N GLY A 202 -38.74 6.88 9.40
CA GLY A 202 -39.65 6.18 8.45
C GLY A 202 -39.14 5.64 7.11
N THR A 203 -37.93 5.97 6.68
CA THR A 203 -37.31 5.53 5.45
C THR A 203 -36.38 4.34 5.73
N PRO A 204 -36.29 3.35 4.82
CA PRO A 204 -35.27 2.31 4.93
C PRO A 204 -33.85 2.83 4.66
N TYR A 205 -33.70 4.11 4.27
CA TYR A 205 -32.47 4.80 3.93
C TYR A 205 -32.42 6.16 4.63
N ARG A 206 -31.26 6.63 5.10
CA ARG A 206 -31.13 7.98 5.68
C ARG A 206 -31.51 9.02 4.62
N GLN A 207 -32.65 9.68 4.80
CA GLN A 207 -33.07 10.79 3.96
C GLN A 207 -32.47 12.06 4.56
N LEU A 208 -31.35 12.53 4.01
CA LEU A 208 -30.83 13.86 4.30
C LEU A 208 -31.38 14.81 3.23
N SER A 209 -32.29 15.68 3.63
CA SER A 209 -32.76 16.77 2.79
C SER A 209 -31.65 17.79 2.56
N ALA A 210 -31.66 18.37 1.36
CA ALA A 210 -30.78 19.40 0.80
C ALA A 210 -29.56 18.86 0.03
N LEU A 211 -29.66 19.05 -1.29
CA LEU A 211 -28.62 18.84 -2.29
C LEU A 211 -27.43 19.78 -2.06
N GLU A 212 -26.24 19.22 -1.88
CA GLU A 212 -25.00 19.53 -2.63
C GLU A 212 -23.86 18.59 -2.16
N GLY A 213 -23.29 17.80 -3.09
CA GLY A 213 -22.16 16.86 -2.85
C GLY A 213 -22.58 15.39 -2.68
N ILE A 214 -22.22 14.50 -3.61
CA ILE A 214 -22.74 13.11 -3.70
C ILE A 214 -21.58 12.11 -3.86
N ASP A 215 -21.12 11.51 -2.77
CA ASP A 215 -19.88 10.70 -2.80
C ASP A 215 -20.03 9.25 -3.24
N GLU A 216 -21.26 8.76 -3.39
CA GLU A 216 -21.49 7.48 -4.03
C GLU A 216 -22.81 7.52 -4.77
N VAL A 217 -22.82 7.42 -6.11
CA VAL A 217 -24.06 7.14 -6.85
C VAL A 217 -24.05 5.70 -7.32
N GLN A 218 -25.06 4.94 -6.90
CA GLN A 218 -25.44 3.73 -7.63
C GLN A 218 -26.40 4.11 -8.76
N GLY A 219 -25.91 4.12 -10.00
CA GLY A 219 -26.71 4.66 -11.10
C GLY A 219 -26.38 4.18 -12.49
N ALA A 220 -27.30 4.43 -13.42
CA ALA A 220 -27.19 4.09 -14.83
C ALA A 220 -26.68 5.31 -15.61
N ALA A 221 -25.59 5.18 -16.38
CA ALA A 221 -25.06 6.27 -17.21
C ALA A 221 -25.01 5.94 -18.71
N THR A 222 -25.51 6.84 -19.56
CA THR A 222 -25.50 6.73 -21.04
C THR A 222 -24.65 7.84 -21.66
N LYS A 223 -24.17 7.64 -22.90
CA LYS A 223 -23.25 8.56 -23.57
C LYS A 223 -23.69 8.90 -24.98
N LYS A 224 -23.47 10.15 -25.39
CA LYS A 224 -23.55 10.60 -26.80
C LYS A 224 -22.24 10.58 -27.61
N THR A 225 -21.03 10.91 -27.12
CA THR A 225 -19.81 10.87 -27.99
C THR A 225 -18.46 10.94 -27.25
N ALA A 226 -17.52 10.03 -27.60
CA ALA A 226 -16.05 9.95 -27.34
C ALA A 226 -15.43 9.91 -25.89
N ALA A 227 -14.49 8.96 -25.68
CA ALA A 227 -13.61 8.67 -24.51
C ALA A 227 -14.28 8.42 -23.13
N SER A 228 -14.18 7.19 -22.61
CA SER A 228 -14.84 6.78 -21.36
C SER A 228 -14.05 7.20 -20.11
N SER A 229 -14.70 7.93 -19.20
CA SER A 229 -14.15 8.30 -17.88
C SER A 229 -14.59 7.38 -16.75
N THR A 230 -15.61 6.56 -17.01
CA THR A 230 -16.29 5.77 -15.98
C THR A 230 -15.78 4.34 -16.03
N SER A 231 -15.23 3.86 -14.91
CA SER A 231 -14.70 2.51 -14.85
C SER A 231 -15.84 1.48 -14.72
N TYR A 232 -15.69 0.35 -15.41
CA TYR A 232 -16.60 -0.80 -15.34
C TYR A 232 -15.79 -2.09 -15.26
N LYS A 233 -16.06 -2.90 -14.23
CA LYS A 233 -15.38 -4.18 -14.03
C LYS A 233 -16.19 -5.33 -14.61
N THR A 234 -15.61 -6.08 -15.53
CA THR A 234 -16.22 -7.30 -16.09
C THR A 234 -15.16 -8.38 -16.32
N ALA A 235 -15.52 -9.65 -16.08
CA ALA A 235 -14.61 -10.80 -16.20
C ALA A 235 -13.24 -10.61 -15.49
N GLY A 236 -13.25 -10.00 -14.30
CA GLY A 236 -12.04 -9.75 -13.51
C GLY A 236 -11.17 -8.58 -13.99
N LYS A 237 -11.49 -7.93 -15.10
CA LYS A 237 -10.74 -6.79 -15.65
C LYS A 237 -11.49 -5.48 -15.44
N LEU A 238 -10.75 -4.43 -15.08
CA LEU A 238 -11.26 -3.06 -15.06
C LEU A 238 -11.13 -2.47 -16.46
N LEU A 239 -12.22 -1.99 -17.03
CA LEU A 239 -12.29 -1.43 -18.38
C LEU A 239 -12.94 -0.05 -18.30
N PHE A 240 -12.72 0.77 -19.33
CA PHE A 240 -13.40 2.06 -19.52
C PHE A 240 -14.26 1.97 -20.79
N PRO A 241 -15.37 1.20 -20.77
CA PRO A 241 -16.21 1.01 -21.93
C PRO A 241 -17.18 2.18 -22.15
N LEU A 242 -17.71 2.27 -23.37
CA LEU A 242 -18.81 3.17 -23.75
C LEU A 242 -20.18 2.45 -23.71
N CYS A 243 -20.18 1.12 -23.78
CA CYS A 243 -21.39 0.30 -23.73
C CYS A 243 -21.15 -0.98 -22.91
N LYS A 244 -22.06 -1.27 -21.97
CA LYS A 244 -22.01 -2.47 -21.11
C LYS A 244 -22.08 -3.75 -21.92
N SER A 245 -23.03 -3.83 -22.83
CA SER A 245 -23.24 -5.01 -23.66
C SER A 245 -22.04 -5.27 -24.59
N CYS A 246 -21.47 -4.24 -25.22
CA CYS A 246 -20.23 -4.41 -26.01
C CYS A 246 -19.06 -4.86 -25.15
N CYS A 247 -18.92 -4.33 -23.93
CA CYS A 247 -17.86 -4.71 -23.01
C CYS A 247 -17.96 -6.17 -22.56
N LYS A 248 -19.17 -6.68 -22.35
CA LYS A 248 -19.41 -8.09 -22.02
C LYS A 248 -19.19 -9.01 -23.23
N GLY A 249 -19.67 -8.61 -24.41
CA GLY A 249 -19.52 -9.35 -25.66
C GLY A 249 -18.14 -9.23 -26.31
N LYS A 250 -17.24 -8.40 -25.75
CA LYS A 250 -15.94 -8.03 -26.36
C LYS A 250 -16.08 -7.50 -27.78
N ASN A 251 -17.16 -6.77 -28.06
CA ASN A 251 -17.42 -6.21 -29.38
C ASN A 251 -16.42 -5.07 -29.66
N GLN A 252 -15.71 -5.15 -30.78
CA GLN A 252 -14.79 -4.13 -31.27
C GLN A 252 -15.38 -3.29 -32.43
N GLU A 253 -16.55 -3.67 -32.93
CA GLU A 253 -17.26 -2.99 -34.00
C GLU A 253 -18.13 -1.84 -33.48
N ILE A 254 -18.71 -1.08 -34.42
CA ILE A 254 -19.64 0.02 -34.12
C ILE A 254 -20.79 -0.50 -33.23
N CYS A 255 -21.05 0.21 -32.14
CA CYS A 255 -22.08 -0.15 -31.17
C CYS A 255 -23.46 0.25 -31.69
N ASN A 256 -24.34 -0.75 -31.88
CA ASN A 256 -25.74 -0.56 -32.29
C ASN A 256 -26.75 -0.80 -31.14
N ASN A 257 -26.26 -0.95 -29.91
CA ASN A 257 -27.11 -1.24 -28.75
C ASN A 257 -27.96 -0.03 -28.36
N SER A 258 -29.10 -0.26 -27.71
CA SER A 258 -29.95 0.83 -27.20
C SER A 258 -29.26 1.59 -26.07
N GLU A 259 -29.78 2.77 -25.72
CA GLU A 259 -29.25 3.54 -24.58
C GLU A 259 -29.39 2.76 -23.26
N GLU A 260 -30.48 2.02 -23.06
CA GLU A 260 -30.67 1.15 -21.89
C GLU A 260 -29.62 0.03 -21.82
N GLU A 261 -29.24 -0.53 -22.96
CA GLU A 261 -28.21 -1.58 -23.07
C GLU A 261 -26.79 -1.03 -22.96
N LYS A 262 -26.58 0.26 -23.28
CA LYS A 262 -25.33 0.97 -23.04
C LYS A 262 -25.12 1.24 -21.55
N ALA A 263 -26.19 1.46 -20.80
CA ALA A 263 -26.13 1.87 -19.41
C ALA A 263 -25.38 0.89 -18.49
N PHE A 264 -24.56 1.45 -17.61
CA PHE A 264 -23.80 0.70 -16.60
C PHE A 264 -24.32 1.01 -15.22
N TRP A 265 -24.37 0.00 -14.36
CA TRP A 265 -24.56 0.17 -12.93
C TRP A 265 -23.20 0.06 -12.25
N GLY A 266 -22.94 0.93 -11.29
CA GLY A 266 -21.69 0.98 -10.54
C GLY A 266 -21.78 2.02 -9.43
N THR A 267 -20.68 2.13 -8.71
CA THR A 267 -20.45 3.03 -7.59
C THR A 267 -19.37 4.00 -8.03
N TRP A 268 -19.62 5.30 -7.92
CA TRP A 268 -18.67 6.34 -8.34
C TRP A 268 -18.64 7.49 -7.36
N CYS A 269 -17.45 8.06 -7.17
CA CYS A 269 -17.27 9.25 -6.35
C CYS A 269 -17.82 10.50 -7.04
N THR A 270 -18.22 11.54 -6.29
CA THR A 270 -18.78 12.79 -6.83
C THR A 270 -17.97 13.34 -8.00
N ASN A 271 -16.64 13.37 -7.84
CA ASN A 271 -15.71 13.92 -8.81
C ASN A 271 -15.70 13.16 -10.15
N GLU A 272 -15.87 11.84 -10.11
CA GLU A 272 -15.98 11.02 -11.32
C GLU A 272 -17.28 11.32 -12.06
N ILE A 273 -18.38 11.52 -11.34
CA ILE A 273 -19.69 11.85 -11.91
C ILE A 273 -19.66 13.23 -12.54
N TYR A 274 -19.13 14.25 -11.85
CA TYR A 274 -18.97 15.59 -12.44
C TYR A 274 -18.11 15.57 -13.70
N LYS A 275 -17.05 14.76 -13.73
CA LYS A 275 -16.25 14.59 -14.93
C LYS A 275 -17.03 13.88 -16.04
N ALA A 276 -17.81 12.85 -15.71
CA ALA A 276 -18.66 12.14 -16.67
C ALA A 276 -19.72 13.06 -17.28
N LEU A 277 -20.44 13.85 -16.46
CA LEU A 277 -21.42 14.83 -16.94
C LEU A 277 -20.78 15.85 -17.91
N LYS A 278 -19.58 16.37 -17.58
CA LYS A 278 -18.81 17.25 -18.48
C LYS A 278 -18.42 16.60 -19.80
N LEU A 279 -18.31 15.27 -19.83
CA LEU A 279 -18.02 14.48 -21.02
C LEU A 279 -19.31 14.02 -21.76
N GLY A 280 -20.46 14.55 -21.38
CA GLY A 280 -21.74 14.28 -22.03
C GLY A 280 -22.39 12.95 -21.63
N TYR A 281 -22.02 12.42 -20.45
CA TYR A 281 -22.78 11.33 -19.84
C TYR A 281 -24.06 11.87 -19.19
N GLU A 282 -25.11 11.07 -19.20
CA GLU A 282 -26.37 11.37 -18.51
C GLU A 282 -26.58 10.37 -17.36
N VAL A 283 -26.97 10.85 -16.19
CA VAL A 283 -27.34 10.00 -15.04
C VAL A 283 -28.82 9.68 -15.16
N LEU A 284 -29.13 8.42 -15.49
CA LEU A 284 -30.50 7.94 -15.70
C LEU A 284 -31.25 7.65 -14.39
N LYS A 285 -30.55 7.11 -13.40
CA LYS A 285 -31.13 6.73 -12.11
C LYS A 285 -30.06 6.79 -11.03
N ILE A 286 -30.45 7.24 -9.83
CA ILE A 286 -29.66 7.20 -8.60
C ILE A 286 -30.42 6.32 -7.61
N VAL A 287 -29.75 5.34 -7.01
CA VAL A 287 -30.33 4.41 -6.03
C VAL A 287 -29.93 4.76 -4.61
N GLU A 288 -28.67 5.11 -4.39
CA GLU A 288 -28.10 5.44 -3.09
C GLU A 288 -27.13 6.60 -3.24
N VAL A 289 -27.07 7.45 -2.22
CA VAL A 289 -26.18 8.59 -2.08
C VAL A 289 -25.60 8.61 -0.68
N TRP A 290 -24.28 8.59 -0.58
CA TRP A 290 -23.59 8.93 0.67
C TRP A 290 -23.18 10.39 0.61
N HIS A 291 -23.75 11.16 1.53
CA HIS A 291 -23.48 12.59 1.65
C HIS A 291 -22.80 12.83 3.00
N PHE A 292 -21.73 13.62 2.95
CA PHE A 292 -21.05 14.14 4.12
C PHE A 292 -21.27 15.65 4.15
N GLU A 293 -21.78 16.16 5.27
CA GLU A 293 -22.08 17.59 5.44
C GLU A 293 -20.79 18.41 5.42
N GLU A 294 -19.73 17.87 6.00
CA GLU A 294 -18.42 18.50 6.05
C GLU A 294 -17.44 17.85 5.07
N TRP A 295 -16.72 18.70 4.34
CA TRP A 295 -15.72 18.29 3.37
C TRP A 295 -14.36 18.87 3.72
N SER A 296 -13.36 17.99 3.84
CA SER A 296 -11.97 18.43 3.87
C SER A 296 -11.57 18.94 2.48
N THR A 297 -11.38 20.25 2.34
CA THR A 297 -10.85 20.86 1.12
C THR A 297 -9.36 21.17 1.26
N TYR A 298 -8.59 20.91 0.21
CA TYR A 298 -7.19 21.32 0.11
C TYR A 298 -7.11 22.60 -0.72
N ASN A 299 -6.60 23.68 -0.13
CA ASN A 299 -6.54 24.99 -0.79
C ASN A 299 -5.25 25.20 -1.63
N GLY A 300 -4.29 24.27 -1.56
CA GLY A 300 -3.02 24.33 -2.29
C GLY A 300 -2.01 25.36 -1.78
N LYS A 301 -2.27 26.02 -0.65
CA LYS A 301 -1.51 27.20 -0.18
C LYS A 301 -0.80 27.02 1.16
N ASP A 302 -1.29 26.13 2.02
CA ASP A 302 -0.70 25.89 3.33
C ASP A 302 -0.91 24.46 3.84
N ASP A 303 -0.12 24.09 4.85
CA ASP A 303 -0.12 22.76 5.50
C ASP A 303 -1.33 22.55 6.44
N SER A 304 -2.21 23.55 6.56
CA SER A 304 -3.31 23.58 7.53
C SER A 304 -4.65 23.14 6.94
N THR A 305 -4.77 23.13 5.62
CA THR A 305 -5.98 22.66 4.93
C THR A 305 -5.76 21.28 4.33
N GLY A 306 -6.80 20.44 4.34
CA GLY A 306 -6.76 19.09 3.79
C GLY A 306 -6.30 18.01 4.78
N LEU A 307 -7.11 16.97 4.90
CA LEU A 307 -6.95 15.85 5.82
C LEU A 307 -5.57 15.17 5.75
N PHE A 308 -5.01 15.02 4.55
CA PHE A 308 -3.75 14.31 4.32
C PHE A 308 -2.54 15.20 4.09
N THR A 309 -2.71 16.53 4.12
CA THR A 309 -1.70 17.50 3.65
C THR A 309 -0.41 17.41 4.46
N LYS A 310 -0.49 17.39 5.80
CA LYS A 310 0.69 17.26 6.67
C LYS A 310 1.51 16.01 6.37
N TYR A 311 0.83 14.87 6.23
CA TYR A 311 1.47 13.58 5.92
C TYR A 311 2.13 13.59 4.55
N VAL A 312 1.41 14.05 3.52
CA VAL A 312 1.92 14.13 2.15
C VAL A 312 3.10 15.09 2.06
N ASN A 313 2.98 16.30 2.63
CA ASN A 313 4.01 17.32 2.61
C ASN A 313 5.26 16.86 3.35
N ARG A 314 5.13 16.18 4.51
CA ARG A 314 6.27 15.61 5.25
C ARG A 314 7.11 14.69 4.36
N PHE A 315 6.50 13.66 3.78
CA PHE A 315 7.26 12.70 2.97
C PHE A 315 7.70 13.26 1.62
N LEU A 316 6.96 14.21 1.05
CA LEU A 316 7.38 14.88 -0.18
C LEU A 316 8.60 15.78 0.07
N LYS A 317 8.61 16.53 1.19
CA LYS A 317 9.75 17.33 1.66
C LYS A 317 10.99 16.47 1.85
N ILE A 318 10.90 15.42 2.67
CA ILE A 318 12.03 14.50 2.92
C ILE A 318 12.56 13.91 1.62
N LYS A 319 11.66 13.47 0.72
CA LYS A 319 12.03 12.89 -0.57
C LYS A 319 12.80 13.87 -1.46
N VAL A 320 12.44 15.14 -1.43
CA VAL A 320 13.04 16.21 -2.26
C VAL A 320 14.38 16.62 -1.67
N GLU A 321 14.45 16.87 -0.37
CA GLU A 321 15.69 17.19 0.35
C GLU A 321 16.73 16.08 0.17
N ALA A 322 16.31 14.82 0.35
CA ALA A 322 17.16 13.65 0.14
C ALA A 322 17.56 13.38 -1.33
N SER A 323 17.00 14.11 -2.30
CA SER A 323 17.46 14.01 -3.70
C SER A 323 18.73 14.82 -3.96
N GLY A 324 19.06 15.76 -3.06
CA GLY A 324 20.10 16.76 -3.29
C GLY A 324 19.68 17.81 -4.32
N TRP A 325 20.65 18.65 -4.69
CA TRP A 325 20.44 19.79 -5.57
C TRP A 325 20.24 19.36 -7.04
N PRO A 326 19.27 19.95 -7.77
CA PRO A 326 19.16 19.77 -9.21
C PRO A 326 20.42 20.20 -9.96
N GLY A 327 20.73 19.58 -11.10
CA GLY A 327 21.96 19.86 -11.84
C GLY A 327 22.13 21.30 -12.38
N TRP A 328 21.07 22.12 -12.35
CA TRP A 328 21.16 23.54 -12.69
C TRP A 328 21.59 24.43 -11.52
N VAL A 329 21.53 23.94 -10.27
CA VAL A 329 21.89 24.70 -9.08
C VAL A 329 23.39 24.65 -8.86
N LYS A 330 24.08 25.78 -9.05
CA LYS A 330 25.55 25.87 -8.90
C LYS A 330 25.99 26.92 -7.90
N THR A 331 25.23 28.01 -7.75
CA THR A 331 25.56 29.11 -6.83
C THR A 331 24.59 29.16 -5.65
N ASP A 332 24.89 29.98 -4.65
CA ASP A 332 23.97 30.20 -3.53
C ASP A 332 22.69 30.90 -3.96
N GLU A 333 22.74 31.78 -4.97
CA GLU A 333 21.53 32.39 -5.55
C GLU A 333 20.64 31.33 -6.21
N ASP A 334 21.22 30.34 -6.89
CA ASP A 334 20.44 29.23 -7.46
C ASP A 334 19.76 28.39 -6.38
N ARG A 335 20.43 28.20 -5.23
CA ARG A 335 19.87 27.46 -4.09
C ARG A 335 18.64 28.16 -3.52
N GLU A 336 18.74 29.48 -3.30
CA GLU A 336 17.61 30.29 -2.82
C GLU A 336 16.47 30.27 -3.84
N LYS A 337 16.79 30.45 -5.12
CA LYS A 337 15.81 30.38 -6.21
C LYS A 337 15.12 29.02 -6.30
N TYR A 338 15.83 27.92 -6.05
CA TYR A 338 15.23 26.58 -6.03
C TYR A 338 14.21 26.45 -4.88
N ILE A 339 14.60 26.86 -3.67
CA ILE A 339 13.75 26.78 -2.48
C ILE A 339 12.51 27.67 -2.65
N GLU A 340 12.68 28.90 -3.13
CA GLU A 340 11.58 29.83 -3.35
C GLU A 340 10.60 29.30 -4.42
N ASN A 341 11.11 28.81 -5.55
CA ASN A 341 10.26 28.23 -6.60
C ASN A 341 9.51 26.98 -6.11
N TYR A 342 10.16 26.14 -5.30
CA TYR A 342 9.52 24.95 -4.76
C TYR A 342 8.39 25.34 -3.78
N LYS A 343 8.65 26.29 -2.87
CA LYS A 343 7.63 26.82 -1.96
C LYS A 343 6.48 27.48 -2.72
N LYS A 344 6.76 28.26 -3.76
CA LYS A 344 5.73 28.93 -4.58
C LYS A 344 4.85 27.96 -5.35
N ARG A 345 5.41 26.84 -5.84
CA ARG A 345 4.69 25.87 -6.67
C ARG A 345 3.97 24.81 -5.85
N GLU A 346 4.62 24.28 -4.82
CA GLU A 346 4.13 23.14 -4.04
C GLU A 346 3.61 23.53 -2.65
N GLY A 347 3.86 24.76 -2.18
CA GLY A 347 3.51 25.22 -0.83
C GLY A 347 4.46 24.73 0.27
N ILE A 348 5.44 23.87 -0.06
CA ILE A 348 6.27 23.18 0.93
C ILE A 348 7.59 23.92 1.16
N PRO A 349 7.90 24.34 2.40
CA PRO A 349 9.19 24.96 2.72
C PRO A 349 10.29 23.89 2.85
N LEU A 350 11.29 23.95 1.98
CA LEU A 350 12.50 23.13 2.06
C LEU A 350 13.53 23.73 3.03
N ASP A 351 14.29 22.88 3.70
CA ASP A 351 15.39 23.25 4.57
C ASP A 351 16.72 23.17 3.81
N LYS A 352 17.39 24.33 3.65
CA LYS A 352 18.64 24.47 2.87
C LYS A 352 19.73 23.52 3.37
N GLU A 353 19.80 23.29 4.68
CA GLU A 353 20.86 22.48 5.30
C GLU A 353 20.62 20.97 5.14
N LYS A 354 19.37 20.56 4.89
CA LYS A 354 18.99 19.15 4.72
C LYS A 354 19.00 18.69 3.27
N ILE A 355 19.20 19.59 2.30
CA ILE A 355 19.26 19.23 0.88
C ILE A 355 20.63 18.61 0.58
N GLU A 356 20.67 17.28 0.64
CA GLU A 356 21.83 16.45 0.33
C GLU A 356 21.37 15.15 -0.34
N THR A 357 22.19 14.60 -1.23
CA THR A 357 21.89 13.31 -1.85
C THR A 357 21.96 12.19 -0.81
N ASN A 358 20.79 11.71 -0.40
CA ASN A 358 20.62 10.57 0.49
C ASN A 358 19.68 9.54 -0.16
N PRO A 359 20.22 8.57 -0.93
CA PRO A 359 19.41 7.58 -1.65
C PRO A 359 18.51 6.74 -0.73
N VAL A 360 18.95 6.50 0.51
CA VAL A 360 18.26 5.68 1.49
C VAL A 360 17.00 6.39 1.97
N LEU A 361 17.17 7.60 2.49
CA LEU A 361 16.09 8.43 3.02
C LEU A 361 15.10 8.79 1.91
N ARG A 362 15.61 9.06 0.70
CA ARG A 362 14.78 9.27 -0.49
C ARG A 362 13.90 8.05 -0.78
N SER A 363 14.46 6.86 -0.70
CA SER A 363 13.73 5.61 -0.95
C SER A 363 12.67 5.39 0.11
N LEU A 364 13.01 5.59 1.39
CA LEU A 364 12.08 5.51 2.52
C LEU A 364 10.90 6.48 2.35
N ALA A 365 11.18 7.75 2.04
CA ALA A 365 10.14 8.76 1.90
C ALA A 365 9.20 8.47 0.71
N LYS A 366 9.75 8.01 -0.42
CA LYS A 366 8.96 7.57 -1.58
C LYS A 366 8.06 6.39 -1.21
N ILE A 367 8.62 5.41 -0.50
CA ILE A 367 7.92 4.20 -0.08
C ILE A 367 6.77 4.55 0.88
N CYS A 368 7.00 5.39 1.88
CA CYS A 368 5.95 5.83 2.83
C CYS A 368 4.84 6.64 2.15
N HIS A 369 5.19 7.49 1.18
CA HIS A 369 4.22 8.27 0.40
C HIS A 369 3.31 7.38 -0.47
N ASN A 370 3.86 6.32 -1.07
CA ASN A 370 3.11 5.42 -1.94
C ASN A 370 2.28 4.39 -1.16
N SER A 371 2.82 3.85 -0.06
CA SER A 371 2.22 2.72 0.66
C SER A 371 1.06 3.12 1.58
N PHE A 372 0.96 4.39 1.94
CA PHE A 372 -0.10 4.92 2.80
C PHE A 372 -1.52 4.59 2.30
N TRP A 373 -1.78 4.83 1.02
CA TRP A 373 -3.09 4.66 0.40
C TRP A 373 -3.59 3.22 0.42
N GLY A 374 -2.68 2.25 0.42
CA GLY A 374 -3.02 0.83 0.45
C GLY A 374 -3.83 0.42 1.68
N LYS A 375 -3.68 1.14 2.80
CA LYS A 375 -4.47 0.86 4.01
C LYS A 375 -5.89 1.40 3.92
N PHE A 376 -6.09 2.57 3.31
CA PHE A 376 -7.42 3.15 3.07
C PHE A 376 -8.21 2.37 2.02
N GLY A 377 -7.53 1.84 0.99
CA GLY A 377 -8.13 0.97 -0.01
C GLY A 377 -8.15 -0.52 0.36
N GLN A 378 -7.89 -0.87 1.63
CA GLN A 378 -7.83 -2.27 2.04
C GLN A 378 -9.22 -2.90 2.00
N ARG A 379 -9.33 -4.06 1.32
CA ARG A 379 -10.56 -4.87 1.35
C ARG A 379 -10.84 -5.37 2.76
N GLN A 380 -12.07 -5.21 3.22
CA GLN A 380 -12.51 -5.67 4.54
C GLN A 380 -12.79 -7.19 4.55
N ASN A 381 -13.27 -7.73 3.43
CA ASN A 381 -13.64 -9.14 3.25
C ASN A 381 -12.48 -10.07 2.82
N LEU A 382 -11.29 -9.90 3.39
CA LEU A 382 -10.18 -10.82 3.09
C LEU A 382 -10.41 -12.17 3.77
N THR A 383 -10.31 -13.25 3.00
CA THR A 383 -10.29 -14.62 3.53
C THR A 383 -9.16 -14.73 4.56
N LYS A 384 -9.51 -15.14 5.78
CA LYS A 384 -8.56 -15.41 6.85
C LYS A 384 -8.31 -16.91 6.92
N THR A 385 -7.05 -17.29 7.09
CA THR A 385 -6.65 -18.68 7.34
C THR A 385 -6.19 -18.79 8.77
N GLU A 386 -6.88 -19.61 9.55
CA GLU A 386 -6.49 -19.94 10.92
C GLU A 386 -6.07 -21.41 11.00
N TYR A 387 -4.98 -21.66 11.73
CA TYR A 387 -4.48 -23.00 11.99
C TYR A 387 -4.80 -23.36 13.42
N PHE A 388 -5.48 -24.49 13.60
CA PHE A 388 -5.89 -25.00 14.90
C PHE A 388 -5.02 -26.19 15.27
N THR A 389 -4.34 -26.08 16.40
CA THR A 389 -3.70 -27.23 17.07
C THR A 389 -4.64 -27.87 18.09
N ASP A 390 -5.63 -27.11 18.57
CA ASP A 390 -6.68 -27.54 19.48
C ASP A 390 -8.01 -27.73 18.71
N PRO A 391 -8.58 -28.96 18.70
CA PRO A 391 -9.88 -29.21 18.10
C PRO A 391 -11.00 -28.34 18.64
N GLN A 392 -10.98 -27.96 19.93
CA GLN A 392 -12.05 -27.16 20.53
C GLN A 392 -12.11 -25.76 19.91
N ALA A 393 -10.95 -25.13 19.68
CA ALA A 393 -10.86 -23.85 19.01
C ALA A 393 -11.40 -23.90 17.56
N TYR A 394 -11.19 -25.01 16.84
CA TYR A 394 -11.77 -25.22 15.51
C TYR A 394 -13.30 -25.30 15.56
N PHE A 395 -13.87 -26.13 16.46
CA PHE A 395 -15.32 -26.27 16.59
C PHE A 395 -16.01 -24.98 17.01
N ASN A 396 -15.38 -24.15 17.84
CA ASN A 396 -15.90 -22.83 18.21
C ASN A 396 -15.95 -21.85 17.02
N LEU A 397 -15.03 -21.96 16.05
CA LEU A 397 -15.04 -21.12 14.86
C LEU A 397 -16.19 -21.49 13.91
N ILE A 398 -16.45 -22.78 13.69
CA ILE A 398 -17.49 -23.26 12.77
C ILE A 398 -18.89 -23.34 13.39
N GLY A 399 -19.00 -23.26 14.71
CA GLY A 399 -20.25 -23.35 15.46
C GLY A 399 -20.99 -22.02 15.68
N ASN A 400 -20.44 -20.89 15.22
CA ASN A 400 -21.06 -19.56 15.18
C ASN A 400 -21.45 -19.18 13.75
#